data_AF-A0A0F9TI16-F1
#
_entry.id   AF-A0A0F9TI16-F1
#
_cell.length_a   1.000
_cell.length_b   1.000
_cell.length_c   1.000
_cell.angle_alpha   90.00
_cell.angle_beta   90.00
_cell.angle_gamma   90.00
#
_symmetry.space_group_name_H-M   'P 1'
#
loop_
_entity.id
_entity.type
_entity.pdbx_description
1 polymer ?
#
loop_
_entity_poly.entity_id
_entity_poly.type
_entity_poly.pdbx_seq_one_letter_code
_entity_poly.pdbx_strand_id
1 'polypeptide(L)'
;MKFNSAELTLSIDELSRRFIEPAVKVLVAGIEGDILAAQTKLIPQYTGTAGTVVGASANLNAITQGRAKLNQQLAPSNRSGQFDSVTMGTISNGIKGIFHKKAELEKSFSEGYIGRYAGVELFENEKTWALANGSDVTANTNADALVTDGGSSIAVSEDLSQANQVVGSIFTVAGIYDVHPETKAAYSHLKQFTITATGATSASVSPSTYLTGAKKNVGSSVGADLAVSTFNEAAMTWYGSASTSYRQNIIYAKEFATFVTADLPIMDDAIRCVRRVQDGLSIRCWQGSDIRNDELLLRLDILYGNKVLRPEWACRVNN
;
A
#
# COMPACT_ATOMS: atom_id res chain seq x y z
N MET A 1 -26.01 2.68 15.80
CA MET A 1 -27.37 2.22 15.44
C MET A 1 -28.31 2.59 16.57
N LYS A 2 -29.58 2.86 16.26
CA LYS A 2 -30.63 3.16 17.22
C LYS A 2 -31.87 2.35 16.85
N PHE A 3 -32.51 1.73 17.83
CA PHE A 3 -33.68 0.89 17.64
C PHE A 3 -34.80 1.42 18.50
N ASN A 4 -35.99 1.58 17.93
CA ASN A 4 -37.17 1.96 18.70
C ASN A 4 -37.83 0.74 19.34
N SER A 5 -38.72 0.98 20.31
CA SER A 5 -39.44 -0.06 21.03
C SER A 5 -40.25 -0.99 20.12
N ALA A 6 -40.74 -0.52 18.96
CA ALA A 6 -41.48 -1.34 18.00
C ALA A 6 -40.57 -2.30 17.21
N GLU A 7 -39.37 -1.85 16.82
CA GLU A 7 -38.36 -2.67 16.14
C GLU A 7 -37.75 -3.72 17.06
N LEU A 8 -37.72 -3.46 18.37
CA LEU A 8 -37.28 -4.43 19.37
C LEU A 8 -38.26 -5.59 19.60
N THR A 9 -39.51 -5.46 19.14
CA THR A 9 -40.50 -6.56 19.20
C THR A 9 -40.27 -7.64 18.14
N LEU A 10 -39.48 -7.34 17.11
CA LEU A 10 -39.04 -8.31 16.12
C LEU A 10 -38.03 -9.29 16.75
N SER A 11 -37.97 -10.52 16.22
CA SER A 11 -37.07 -11.54 16.76
C SER A 11 -35.61 -11.06 16.75
N ILE A 12 -34.89 -11.32 17.84
CA ILE A 12 -33.49 -10.89 18.03
C ILE A 12 -32.59 -11.37 16.88
N ASP A 13 -32.87 -12.54 16.32
CA ASP A 13 -32.13 -13.11 15.19
C ASP A 13 -32.32 -12.31 13.90
N GLU A 14 -33.54 -11.82 13.64
CA GLU A 14 -33.83 -10.99 12.47
C GLU A 14 -33.17 -9.61 12.60
N LEU A 15 -33.15 -9.04 13.80
CA LEU A 15 -32.45 -7.78 14.09
C LEU A 15 -30.93 -7.92 13.89
N SER A 16 -30.35 -9.04 14.34
CA SER A 16 -28.93 -9.33 14.14
C SER A 16 -28.55 -9.44 12.67
N ARG A 17 -29.29 -10.26 11.90
CA ARG A 17 -29.02 -10.50 10.48
C ARG A 17 -29.23 -9.24 9.63
N ARG A 18 -30.21 -8.40 9.99
CA ARG A 18 -30.59 -7.24 9.18
C ARG A 18 -29.78 -5.99 9.47
N PHE A 19 -29.32 -5.80 10.71
CA PHE A 19 -28.65 -4.56 11.11
C PHE A 19 -27.21 -4.76 11.62
N ILE A 20 -26.97 -5.77 12.46
CA ILE A 20 -25.66 -5.96 13.09
C ILE A 20 -24.65 -6.53 12.09
N GLU A 21 -24.98 -7.60 11.38
CA GLU A 21 -24.05 -8.21 10.41
C GLU A 21 -23.64 -7.24 9.29
N PRO A 22 -24.55 -6.48 8.66
CA PRO A 22 -24.16 -5.49 7.65
C PRO A 22 -23.29 -4.39 8.23
N ALA A 23 -23.57 -3.91 9.46
CA ALA A 23 -22.78 -2.88 10.11
C ALA A 23 -21.35 -3.35 10.40
N VAL A 24 -21.16 -4.60 10.84
CA VAL A 24 -19.84 -5.20 11.03
C VAL A 24 -19.10 -5.30 9.69
N LYS A 25 -19.77 -5.73 8.62
CA LYS A 25 -19.17 -5.81 7.28
C LYS A 25 -18.70 -4.45 6.78
N VAL A 26 -19.49 -3.39 6.96
CA VAL A 26 -19.11 -2.02 6.58
C VAL A 26 -17.92 -1.53 7.40
N LEU A 27 -17.91 -1.79 8.72
CA LEU A 27 -16.82 -1.41 9.61
C LEU A 27 -15.50 -2.07 9.20
N VAL A 28 -15.49 -3.40 9.06
CA VAL A 28 -14.31 -4.16 8.64
C VAL A 28 -13.90 -3.72 7.23
N ALA A 29 -14.87 -3.44 6.36
CA ALA A 29 -14.57 -3.02 5.01
C ALA A 29 -13.86 -1.65 4.95
N GLY A 30 -14.26 -0.69 5.77
CA GLY A 30 -13.59 0.61 5.89
C GLY A 30 -12.17 0.47 6.43
N ILE A 31 -12.00 -0.33 7.49
CA ILE A 31 -10.69 -0.59 8.11
C ILE A 31 -9.70 -1.18 7.10
N GLU A 32 -10.13 -2.18 6.33
CA GLU A 32 -9.31 -2.79 5.29
C GLU A 32 -8.86 -1.76 4.24
N GLY A 33 -9.78 -0.93 3.74
CA GLY A 33 -9.46 0.09 2.75
C GLY A 33 -8.50 1.15 3.27
N ASP A 34 -8.72 1.63 4.49
CA ASP A 34 -7.86 2.62 5.14
C ASP A 34 -6.44 2.08 5.36
N ILE A 35 -6.32 0.84 5.82
CA ILE A 35 -5.02 0.20 6.05
C ILE A 35 -4.29 -0.04 4.74
N LEU A 36 -4.97 -0.60 3.75
CA LEU A 36 -4.37 -0.90 2.46
C LEU A 36 -3.88 0.38 1.79
N ALA A 37 -4.66 1.46 1.81
CA ALA A 37 -4.25 2.75 1.30
C ALA A 37 -3.08 3.36 2.08
N ALA A 38 -3.13 3.34 3.42
CA ALA A 38 -2.07 3.87 4.26
C ALA A 38 -0.73 3.13 4.07
N GLN A 39 -0.77 1.79 4.01
CA GLN A 39 0.43 0.98 3.78
C GLN A 39 0.97 1.17 2.37
N THR A 40 0.10 1.18 1.35
CA THR A 40 0.52 1.31 -0.04
C THR A 40 1.31 2.60 -0.27
N LYS A 41 0.85 3.73 0.29
CA LYS A 41 1.51 5.04 0.20
C LYS A 41 2.97 5.05 0.70
N LEU A 42 3.34 4.13 1.59
CA LEU A 42 4.68 4.07 2.17
C LEU A 42 5.64 3.16 1.40
N ILE A 43 5.13 2.41 0.40
CA ILE A 43 5.95 1.50 -0.42
C ILE A 43 6.65 2.33 -1.52
N PRO A 44 7.99 2.37 -1.57
CA PRO A 44 8.73 3.13 -2.57
C PRO A 44 8.97 2.36 -3.86
N GLN A 45 9.03 1.03 -3.80
CA GLN A 45 9.32 0.23 -4.98
C GLN A 45 8.12 0.18 -5.92
N TYR A 46 8.39 0.30 -7.22
CA TYR A 46 7.37 0.35 -8.26
C TYR A 46 7.80 -0.41 -9.51
N THR A 47 6.87 -1.13 -10.12
CA THR A 47 7.07 -1.89 -11.36
C THR A 47 5.89 -1.78 -12.29
N GLY A 48 6.13 -2.03 -13.57
CA GLY A 48 5.18 -1.79 -14.65
C GLY A 48 5.44 -0.46 -15.37
N THR A 49 4.69 -0.26 -16.45
CA THR A 49 4.73 0.97 -17.25
C THR A 49 3.44 1.74 -16.99
N ALA A 50 3.56 3.05 -16.76
CA ALA A 50 2.39 3.89 -16.54
C ALA A 50 1.41 3.80 -17.73
N GLY A 51 0.12 3.60 -17.43
CA GLY A 51 -0.93 3.47 -18.43
C GLY A 51 -0.94 2.14 -19.19
N THR A 52 -0.13 1.16 -18.77
CA THR A 52 -0.15 -0.20 -19.32
C THR A 52 -0.66 -1.17 -18.28
N VAL A 53 -1.88 -1.65 -18.51
CA VAL A 53 -2.53 -2.67 -17.67
C VAL A 53 -1.72 -3.96 -17.62
N VAL A 54 -1.53 -4.54 -16.43
CA VAL A 54 -0.87 -5.84 -16.27
C VAL A 54 -1.66 -6.93 -17.00
N GLY A 55 -0.99 -7.74 -17.82
CA GLY A 55 -1.62 -8.79 -18.62
C GLY A 55 -2.15 -8.31 -19.97
N ALA A 56 -2.10 -7.00 -20.27
CA ALA A 56 -2.35 -6.51 -21.63
C ALA A 56 -1.37 -7.17 -22.61
N SER A 57 -1.89 -7.65 -23.74
CA SER A 57 -1.12 -8.38 -24.76
C SER A 57 -0.31 -9.56 -24.19
N ALA A 58 -0.83 -10.25 -23.17
CA ALA A 58 -0.17 -11.35 -22.46
C ALA A 58 1.14 -10.97 -21.75
N ASN A 59 1.38 -9.67 -21.52
CA ASN A 59 2.57 -9.19 -20.82
C ASN A 59 2.36 -9.20 -19.30
N LEU A 60 2.96 -10.17 -18.63
CA LEU A 60 2.94 -10.34 -17.17
C LEU A 60 4.25 -9.91 -16.51
N ASN A 61 5.10 -9.19 -17.24
CA ASN A 61 6.45 -8.85 -16.79
C ASN A 61 6.42 -8.01 -15.51
N ALA A 62 5.42 -7.14 -15.32
CA ALA A 62 5.30 -6.30 -14.13
C ALA A 62 5.30 -7.14 -12.83
N ILE A 63 4.60 -8.27 -12.79
CA ILE A 63 4.58 -9.17 -11.63
C ILE A 63 5.96 -9.82 -11.41
N THR A 64 6.60 -10.28 -12.48
CA THR A 64 7.93 -10.90 -12.38
C THR A 64 9.04 -9.91 -12.02
N GLN A 65 8.91 -8.65 -12.46
CA GLN A 65 9.78 -7.54 -12.08
C GLN A 65 9.56 -7.15 -10.62
N GLY A 66 8.30 -7.10 -10.15
CA GLY A 66 7.99 -6.89 -8.74
C GLY A 66 8.62 -7.95 -7.85
N ARG A 67 8.55 -9.22 -8.27
CA ARG A 67 9.29 -10.31 -7.62
C ARG A 67 10.80 -10.11 -7.65
N ALA A 68 11.36 -9.65 -8.77
CA ALA A 68 12.79 -9.38 -8.88
C ALA A 68 13.22 -8.25 -7.93
N LYS A 69 12.42 -7.19 -7.77
CA LYS A 69 12.65 -6.12 -6.80
C LYS A 69 12.67 -6.63 -5.36
N LEU A 70 11.74 -7.51 -5.01
CA LEU A 70 11.72 -8.17 -3.70
C LEU A 70 12.95 -9.07 -3.48
N ASN A 71 13.41 -9.79 -4.51
CA ASN A 71 14.66 -10.57 -4.43
C ASN A 71 15.89 -9.67 -4.24
N GLN A 72 15.96 -8.55 -4.96
CA GLN A 72 17.04 -7.58 -4.88
C GLN A 72 17.17 -6.94 -3.48
N GLN A 73 16.08 -6.95 -2.70
CA GLN A 73 16.04 -6.48 -1.31
C GLN A 73 16.06 -7.64 -0.29
N LEU A 74 16.40 -8.86 -0.73
CA LEU A 74 16.54 -10.05 0.12
C LEU A 74 15.25 -10.40 0.88
N ALA A 75 14.08 -10.08 0.32
CA ALA A 75 12.81 -10.37 0.95
C ALA A 75 12.54 -11.89 0.99
N PRO A 76 11.93 -12.42 2.07
CA PRO A 76 11.56 -13.83 2.18
C PRO A 76 10.71 -14.33 1.00
N SER A 77 10.73 -15.64 0.76
CA SER A 77 10.02 -16.28 -0.36
C SER A 77 8.50 -16.39 -0.18
N ASN A 78 7.98 -16.21 1.05
CA ASN A 78 6.55 -16.23 1.31
C ASN A 78 5.91 -14.87 0.95
N ARG A 79 5.34 -14.81 -0.25
CA ARG A 79 4.91 -13.56 -0.90
C ARG A 79 3.48 -13.63 -1.37
N SER A 80 2.78 -12.53 -1.19
CA SER A 80 1.39 -12.34 -1.58
C SER A 80 1.27 -11.09 -2.43
N GLY A 81 0.27 -11.04 -3.31
CA GLY A 81 -0.07 -9.86 -4.08
C GLY A 81 -1.55 -9.56 -3.97
N GLN A 82 -1.91 -8.29 -3.91
CA GLN A 82 -3.29 -7.82 -3.92
C GLN A 82 -3.52 -6.99 -5.18
N PHE A 83 -4.51 -7.39 -5.96
CA PHE A 83 -4.88 -6.79 -7.23
C PHE A 83 -6.37 -6.48 -7.26
N ASP A 84 -6.78 -5.42 -7.95
CA ASP A 84 -8.18 -5.23 -8.30
C ASP A 84 -8.65 -6.30 -9.29
N SER A 85 -9.96 -6.56 -9.32
CA SER A 85 -10.56 -7.62 -10.15
C SER A 85 -10.40 -7.36 -11.65
N VAL A 86 -10.32 -6.09 -12.08
CA VAL A 86 -10.10 -5.76 -13.49
C VAL A 86 -8.69 -6.19 -13.91
N THR A 87 -7.68 -5.86 -13.11
CA THR A 87 -6.30 -6.31 -13.33
C THR A 87 -6.19 -7.83 -13.23
N MET A 88 -6.92 -8.48 -12.31
CA MET A 88 -6.89 -9.94 -12.22
C MET A 88 -7.48 -10.61 -13.45
N GLY A 89 -8.57 -10.06 -13.99
CA GLY A 89 -9.17 -10.53 -15.25
C GLY A 89 -8.23 -10.38 -16.46
N THR A 90 -7.44 -9.31 -16.52
CA THR A 90 -6.43 -9.15 -17.58
C THR A 90 -5.23 -10.07 -17.39
N ILE A 91 -4.81 -10.31 -16.14
CA ILE A 91 -3.78 -11.30 -15.80
C ILE A 91 -4.23 -12.71 -16.23
N SER A 92 -5.47 -13.10 -15.90
CA SER A 92 -6.00 -14.41 -16.27
C SER A 92 -6.14 -14.57 -17.78
N ASN A 93 -6.50 -13.50 -18.50
CA ASN A 93 -6.47 -13.50 -19.96
C ASN A 93 -5.06 -13.66 -20.54
N GLY A 94 -4.08 -12.96 -19.97
CA GLY A 94 -2.69 -13.02 -20.43
C GLY A 94 -2.03 -14.40 -20.24
N ILE A 95 -2.52 -15.19 -19.28
CA ILE A 95 -1.97 -16.51 -18.95
C ILE A 95 -2.50 -17.63 -19.87
N LYS A 96 -3.59 -17.42 -20.60
CA LYS A 96 -4.22 -18.43 -21.47
C LYS A 96 -3.28 -19.05 -22.50
N GLY A 97 -2.26 -18.32 -22.95
CA GLY A 97 -1.28 -18.79 -23.94
C GLY A 97 -0.07 -19.52 -23.34
N ILE A 98 0.06 -19.57 -22.01
CA ILE A 98 1.24 -20.12 -21.34
C ILE A 98 0.93 -21.53 -20.83
N PHE A 99 1.76 -22.51 -21.22
CA PHE A 99 1.61 -23.91 -20.82
C PHE A 99 1.89 -24.07 -19.32
N HIS A 100 0.86 -24.37 -18.52
CA HIS A 100 0.92 -24.42 -17.05
C HIS A 100 0.34 -25.72 -16.47
N LYS A 101 0.45 -25.86 -15.14
CA LYS A 101 -0.13 -26.95 -14.34
C LYS A 101 -1.66 -26.94 -14.49
N LYS A 102 -2.23 -28.10 -14.87
CA LYS A 102 -3.66 -28.28 -15.19
C LYS A 102 -4.63 -27.63 -14.18
N ALA A 103 -4.35 -27.71 -12.88
CA ALA A 103 -5.20 -27.16 -11.82
C ALA A 103 -5.34 -25.62 -11.85
N GLU A 104 -4.27 -24.87 -12.15
CA GLU A 104 -4.35 -23.41 -12.23
C GLU A 104 -5.04 -22.96 -13.53
N LEU A 105 -4.89 -23.75 -14.60
CA LEU A 105 -5.61 -23.52 -15.85
C LEU A 105 -7.11 -23.77 -15.69
N GLU A 106 -7.50 -24.86 -15.03
CA GLU A 106 -8.90 -25.16 -14.71
C GLU A 106 -9.51 -24.06 -13.84
N LYS A 107 -8.80 -23.61 -12.79
CA LYS A 107 -9.25 -22.52 -11.94
C LYS A 107 -9.38 -21.20 -12.71
N SER A 108 -8.37 -20.85 -13.51
CA SER A 108 -8.42 -19.65 -14.34
C SER A 108 -9.53 -19.70 -15.40
N PHE A 109 -9.85 -20.89 -15.93
CA PHE A 109 -10.91 -21.08 -16.91
C PHE A 109 -12.31 -21.04 -16.28
N SER A 110 -12.48 -21.68 -15.12
CA SER A 110 -13.78 -21.81 -14.44
C SER A 110 -14.13 -20.59 -13.57
N GLU A 111 -13.16 -19.99 -12.89
CA GLU A 111 -13.38 -18.90 -11.92
C GLU A 111 -12.87 -17.55 -12.43
N GLY A 112 -12.12 -17.50 -13.53
CA GLY A 112 -11.53 -16.25 -14.05
C GLY A 112 -10.37 -15.69 -13.22
N TYR A 113 -9.93 -16.45 -12.21
CA TYR A 113 -8.96 -16.06 -11.19
C TYR A 113 -7.77 -17.04 -11.13
N ILE A 114 -6.61 -16.53 -10.72
CA ILE A 114 -5.38 -17.33 -10.56
C ILE A 114 -4.93 -17.29 -9.12
N GLY A 115 -4.69 -18.47 -8.53
CA GLY A 115 -4.25 -18.56 -7.13
C GLY A 115 -2.78 -18.23 -6.96
N ARG A 116 -1.92 -18.69 -7.89
CA ARG A 116 -0.47 -18.48 -7.76
C ARG A 116 0.21 -18.25 -9.10
N TYR A 117 1.00 -17.19 -9.19
CA TYR A 117 1.82 -16.90 -10.35
C TYR A 117 3.22 -16.44 -9.95
N ALA A 118 4.24 -16.92 -10.66
CA ALA A 118 5.63 -16.50 -10.48
C ALA A 118 6.15 -16.59 -9.03
N GLY A 119 5.61 -17.44 -8.15
CA GLY A 119 6.04 -17.52 -6.75
C GLY A 119 5.36 -16.51 -5.80
N VAL A 120 4.33 -15.82 -6.27
CA VAL A 120 3.45 -14.92 -5.51
C VAL A 120 2.05 -15.53 -5.47
N GLU A 121 1.43 -15.56 -4.29
CA GLU A 121 0.02 -15.89 -4.13
C GLU A 121 -0.83 -14.64 -4.39
N LEU A 122 -1.72 -14.68 -5.38
CA LEU A 122 -2.48 -13.51 -5.81
C LEU A 122 -3.82 -13.45 -5.09
N PHE A 123 -4.27 -12.28 -4.66
CA PHE A 123 -5.56 -12.05 -4.03
C PHE A 123 -6.28 -10.90 -4.74
N GLU A 124 -7.59 -10.97 -4.80
CA GLU A 124 -8.44 -9.91 -5.36
C GLU A 124 -8.94 -8.98 -4.25
N ASN A 125 -8.79 -7.67 -4.45
CA ASN A 125 -9.29 -6.65 -3.55
C ASN A 125 -9.60 -5.35 -4.29
N GLU A 126 -10.86 -4.90 -4.25
CA GLU A 126 -11.32 -3.66 -4.89
C GLU A 126 -10.87 -2.38 -4.18
N LYS A 127 -10.38 -2.51 -2.95
CA LYS A 127 -9.97 -1.38 -2.10
C LYS A 127 -8.52 -0.99 -2.31
N THR A 128 -7.84 -1.57 -3.31
CA THR A 128 -6.50 -1.14 -3.71
C THR A 128 -6.49 0.35 -3.98
N TRP A 129 -5.50 1.07 -3.47
CA TRP A 129 -5.52 2.52 -3.52
C TRP A 129 -5.24 3.04 -4.93
N ALA A 130 -5.92 4.11 -5.34
CA ALA A 130 -5.60 4.84 -6.56
C ALA A 130 -4.85 6.13 -6.23
N LEU A 131 -3.69 6.32 -6.85
CA LEU A 131 -2.90 7.54 -6.73
C LEU A 131 -3.24 8.46 -7.92
N ALA A 132 -3.77 9.64 -7.62
CA ALA A 132 -3.86 10.74 -8.59
C ALA A 132 -2.56 11.54 -8.56
N ASN A 133 -1.87 11.60 -9.70
CA ASN A 133 -0.65 12.41 -9.83
C ASN A 133 -1.00 13.90 -9.86
N GLY A 134 -0.05 14.72 -9.40
CA GLY A 134 -0.14 16.18 -9.48
C GLY A 134 -0.14 16.68 -10.93
N SER A 135 -0.34 17.98 -11.11
CA SER A 135 -0.38 18.59 -12.45
C SER A 135 1.00 18.66 -13.14
N ASP A 136 2.06 18.29 -12.43
CA ASP A 136 3.42 18.19 -12.94
C ASP A 136 4.11 16.96 -12.34
N VAL A 137 4.97 16.32 -13.13
CA VAL A 137 5.64 15.04 -12.85
C VAL A 137 7.14 15.09 -13.16
N THR A 138 7.67 16.28 -13.40
CA THR A 138 9.10 16.53 -13.61
C THR A 138 9.52 17.76 -12.84
N ALA A 139 10.66 17.70 -12.16
CA ALA A 139 11.22 18.85 -11.45
C ALA A 139 12.72 18.65 -11.29
N ASN A 140 13.39 19.62 -10.69
CA ASN A 140 14.73 19.45 -10.15
C ASN A 140 14.67 19.49 -8.63
N THR A 141 15.65 18.92 -7.97
CA THR A 141 15.93 19.27 -6.58
C THR A 141 16.43 20.72 -6.50
N ASN A 142 16.34 21.32 -5.31
CA ASN A 142 16.83 22.67 -5.07
C ASN A 142 18.38 22.73 -5.17
N ALA A 143 18.93 23.93 -5.34
CA ALA A 143 20.37 24.20 -5.34
C ALA A 143 21.05 23.77 -4.03
N ASP A 144 20.30 23.83 -2.92
CA ASP A 144 20.59 23.08 -1.70
C ASP A 144 19.47 22.04 -1.50
N ALA A 145 19.75 20.79 -1.84
CA ALA A 145 18.77 19.72 -1.78
C ALA A 145 18.40 19.32 -0.34
N LEU A 146 19.07 19.87 0.69
CA LEU A 146 18.83 19.55 2.11
C LEU A 146 18.87 18.05 2.44
N VAL A 147 19.58 17.28 1.62
CA VAL A 147 19.83 15.86 1.85
C VAL A 147 20.89 15.74 2.93
N THR A 148 20.78 14.72 3.77
CA THR A 148 21.81 14.38 4.76
C THR A 148 22.03 12.87 4.75
N ASP A 149 23.21 12.41 5.17
CA ASP A 149 23.46 10.97 5.28
C ASP A 149 22.65 10.39 6.45
N GLY A 150 21.74 9.48 6.14
CA GLY A 150 20.71 8.97 7.05
C GLY A 150 19.45 9.85 7.14
N GLY A 151 19.38 10.94 6.38
CA GLY A 151 18.24 11.85 6.32
C GLY A 151 17.05 11.30 5.54
N SER A 152 15.88 11.91 5.75
CA SER A 152 14.63 11.59 5.04
C SER A 152 13.98 12.82 4.40
N SER A 153 14.79 13.83 4.06
CA SER A 153 14.35 15.08 3.45
C SER A 153 15.02 15.29 2.10
N ILE A 154 14.23 15.73 1.11
CA ILE A 154 14.74 16.23 -0.17
C ILE A 154 14.01 17.53 -0.47
N ALA A 155 14.77 18.62 -0.66
CA ALA A 155 14.24 19.89 -1.12
C ALA A 155 14.01 19.83 -2.64
N VAL A 156 12.76 20.10 -3.03
CA VAL A 156 12.37 20.20 -4.44
C VAL A 156 12.48 21.66 -4.84
N SER A 157 12.85 21.94 -6.09
CA SER A 157 12.93 23.32 -6.58
C SER A 157 11.56 24.01 -6.51
N GLU A 158 11.58 25.34 -6.38
CA GLU A 158 10.35 26.15 -6.33
C GLU A 158 9.54 26.09 -7.64
N ASP A 159 10.15 25.61 -8.73
CA ASP A 159 9.47 25.39 -10.02
C ASP A 159 8.34 24.36 -9.88
N LEU A 160 8.48 23.39 -8.96
CA LEU A 160 7.40 22.47 -8.63
C LEU A 160 6.65 22.94 -7.39
N SER A 161 5.46 23.50 -7.61
CA SER A 161 4.59 23.92 -6.51
C SER A 161 4.34 22.79 -5.50
N GLN A 162 4.28 23.14 -4.21
CA GLN A 162 3.95 22.18 -3.15
C GLN A 162 2.62 21.46 -3.42
N ALA A 163 1.65 22.15 -4.03
CA ALA A 163 0.35 21.58 -4.39
C ALA A 163 0.45 20.43 -5.41
N ASN A 164 1.54 20.36 -6.18
CA ASN A 164 1.80 19.27 -7.13
C ASN A 164 2.50 18.07 -6.50
N GLN A 165 3.07 18.22 -5.31
CA GLN A 165 3.69 17.12 -4.59
C GLN A 165 2.61 16.30 -3.87
N VAL A 166 2.34 15.09 -4.37
CA VAL A 166 1.29 14.23 -3.81
C VAL A 166 1.90 13.17 -2.89
N VAL A 167 1.38 13.03 -1.67
CA VAL A 167 1.80 11.98 -0.73
C VAL A 167 1.52 10.59 -1.32
N GLY A 168 2.51 9.72 -1.23
CA GLY A 168 2.54 8.40 -1.83
C GLY A 168 2.95 8.40 -3.30
N SER A 169 3.17 9.55 -3.94
CA SER A 169 3.79 9.57 -5.27
C SER A 169 5.21 9.01 -5.22
N ILE A 170 5.65 8.42 -6.32
CA ILE A 170 6.95 7.78 -6.43
C ILE A 170 7.75 8.54 -7.48
N PHE A 171 9.02 8.79 -7.18
CA PHE A 171 9.95 9.45 -8.10
C PHE A 171 11.34 8.84 -8.02
N THR A 172 12.15 9.15 -9.03
CA THR A 172 13.58 8.85 -9.06
C THR A 172 14.37 10.15 -9.22
N VAL A 173 15.60 10.17 -8.71
CA VAL A 173 16.55 11.27 -8.90
C VAL A 173 17.67 10.80 -9.84
N ALA A 174 17.99 11.61 -10.85
CA ALA A 174 19.01 11.30 -11.83
C ALA A 174 20.38 11.10 -11.16
N GLY A 175 21.12 10.09 -11.61
CA GLY A 175 22.45 9.77 -11.08
C GLY A 175 22.47 8.97 -9.76
N ILE A 176 21.30 8.71 -9.17
CA ILE A 176 21.18 8.02 -7.88
C ILE A 176 20.68 6.61 -8.09
N TYR A 177 21.58 5.64 -7.98
CA TYR A 177 21.31 4.23 -8.24
C TYR A 177 21.00 3.48 -6.95
N ASP A 178 20.10 2.49 -7.02
CA ASP A 178 19.87 1.57 -5.92
C ASP A 178 21.08 0.64 -5.75
N VAL A 179 21.35 0.18 -4.53
CA VAL A 179 22.49 -0.71 -4.24
C VAL A 179 22.02 -1.96 -3.52
N HIS A 180 22.75 -3.04 -3.74
CA HIS A 180 22.48 -4.31 -3.06
C HIS A 180 22.67 -4.15 -1.53
N PRO A 181 21.70 -4.57 -0.69
CA PRO A 181 21.75 -4.35 0.75
C PRO A 181 22.99 -4.91 1.45
N GLU A 182 23.53 -6.05 1.02
CA GLU A 182 24.73 -6.65 1.61
C GLU A 182 26.03 -6.23 0.92
N THR A 183 26.16 -6.45 -0.40
CA THR A 183 27.43 -6.22 -1.12
C THR A 183 27.69 -4.76 -1.47
N LYS A 184 26.67 -3.89 -1.39
CA LYS A 184 26.73 -2.46 -1.77
C LYS A 184 27.06 -2.20 -3.25
N ALA A 185 27.02 -3.24 -4.08
CA ALA A 185 27.13 -3.09 -5.52
C ALA A 185 25.92 -2.31 -6.06
N ALA A 186 26.16 -1.35 -6.93
CA ALA A 186 25.07 -0.62 -7.58
C ALA A 186 24.31 -1.52 -8.56
N TYR A 187 22.99 -1.40 -8.53
CA TYR A 187 22.12 -1.94 -9.55
C TYR A 187 22.06 -1.01 -10.76
N SER A 188 21.63 -1.54 -11.90
CA SER A 188 21.49 -0.78 -13.16
C SER A 188 20.25 0.13 -13.22
N HIS A 189 19.58 0.37 -12.10
CA HIS A 189 18.35 1.17 -12.03
C HIS A 189 18.44 2.22 -10.94
N LEU A 190 17.75 3.34 -11.17
CA LEU A 190 17.69 4.45 -10.21
C LEU A 190 16.94 4.04 -8.94
N LYS A 191 17.35 4.64 -7.82
CA LYS A 191 16.65 4.49 -6.54
C LYS A 191 15.27 5.12 -6.65
N GLN A 192 14.26 4.36 -6.25
CA GLN A 192 12.88 4.84 -6.16
C GLN A 192 12.62 5.36 -4.75
N PHE A 193 12.04 6.55 -4.67
CA PHE A 193 11.63 7.20 -3.44
C PHE A 193 10.14 7.46 -3.48
N THR A 194 9.48 7.47 -2.32
CA THR A 194 8.09 7.91 -2.18
C THR A 194 7.97 9.09 -1.23
N ILE A 195 7.08 10.02 -1.55
CA ILE A 195 6.77 11.17 -0.69
C ILE A 195 5.87 10.71 0.45
N THR A 196 6.30 10.93 1.70
CA THR A 196 5.55 10.57 2.91
C THR A 196 4.83 11.76 3.53
N ALA A 197 5.39 12.95 3.38
CA ALA A 197 4.77 14.22 3.76
C ALA A 197 5.36 15.36 2.92
N THR A 198 4.58 16.42 2.74
CA THR A 198 5.03 17.63 2.04
C THR A 198 5.27 18.75 3.05
N GLY A 199 6.43 19.40 2.95
CA GLY A 199 6.79 20.60 3.72
C GLY A 199 6.94 21.80 2.79
N ALA A 200 7.03 23.01 3.35
CA ALA A 200 7.03 24.26 2.55
C ALA A 200 8.27 24.37 1.63
N THR A 201 9.41 23.86 2.09
CA THR A 201 10.70 23.91 1.36
C THR A 201 11.22 22.52 1.00
N SER A 202 10.81 21.48 1.73
CA SER A 202 11.29 20.11 1.52
C SER A 202 10.18 19.07 1.68
N ALA A 203 10.28 18.00 0.90
CA ALA A 203 9.44 16.82 1.02
C ALA A 203 10.11 15.80 1.96
N SER A 204 9.31 15.17 2.81
CA SER A 204 9.74 13.98 3.56
C SER A 204 9.64 12.75 2.67
N VAL A 205 10.71 11.97 2.56
CA VAL A 205 10.83 10.86 1.61
C VAL A 205 11.13 9.55 2.31
N SER A 206 10.70 8.44 1.72
CA SER A 206 11.06 7.08 2.12
C SER A 206 11.59 6.31 0.91
N PRO A 207 12.66 5.50 1.04
CA PRO A 207 13.47 5.30 2.25
C PRO A 207 14.38 6.51 2.54
N SER A 208 14.91 6.60 3.76
CA SER A 208 15.99 7.55 4.10
C SER A 208 17.21 7.33 3.19
N THR A 209 17.92 8.40 2.85
CA THR A 209 19.11 8.37 1.98
C THR A 209 20.36 8.06 2.79
N TYR A 210 20.93 6.88 2.61
CA TYR A 210 22.21 6.48 3.21
C TYR A 210 23.29 6.42 2.14
N LEU A 211 24.22 7.37 2.21
CA LEU A 211 25.26 7.58 1.20
C LEU A 211 26.46 6.66 1.41
N THR A 212 26.76 6.34 2.67
CA THR A 212 27.96 5.61 3.08
C THR A 212 27.69 4.54 4.14
N GLY A 213 28.72 3.74 4.45
CA GLY A 213 28.71 2.80 5.56
C GLY A 213 27.84 1.56 5.38
N ALA A 214 27.62 0.82 6.48
CA ALA A 214 26.91 -0.46 6.47
C ALA A 214 25.43 -0.35 6.05
N LYS A 215 24.81 0.83 6.25
CA LYS A 215 23.42 1.09 5.86
C LYS A 215 23.28 1.71 4.46
N LYS A 216 24.38 1.91 3.74
CA LYS A 216 24.39 2.46 2.37
C LYS A 216 23.29 1.82 1.53
N ASN A 217 22.45 2.67 0.93
CA ASN A 217 21.31 2.26 0.12
C ASN A 217 21.22 3.01 -1.22
N VAL A 218 22.13 3.94 -1.49
CA VAL A 218 22.30 4.63 -2.77
C VAL A 218 23.76 4.65 -3.19
N GLY A 219 24.02 4.73 -4.50
CA GLY A 219 25.37 4.79 -5.07
C GLY A 219 25.37 5.41 -6.46
N SER A 220 26.56 5.68 -7.00
CA SER A 220 26.70 6.05 -8.41
C SER A 220 26.46 4.84 -9.33
N SER A 221 26.38 5.06 -10.64
CA SER A 221 26.21 3.98 -11.63
C SER A 221 27.32 2.93 -11.60
N VAL A 222 28.49 3.29 -11.09
CA VAL A 222 29.65 2.40 -10.93
C VAL A 222 29.85 1.91 -9.49
N GLY A 223 28.91 2.19 -8.59
CA GLY A 223 28.95 1.75 -7.18
C GLY A 223 29.74 2.64 -6.22
N ALA A 224 30.26 3.79 -6.68
CA ALA A 224 30.95 4.73 -5.81
C ALA A 224 29.99 5.37 -4.79
N ASP A 225 30.54 5.85 -3.68
CA ASP A 225 29.80 6.64 -2.70
C ASP A 225 29.35 7.97 -3.32
N LEU A 226 28.12 8.37 -3.02
CA LEU A 226 27.58 9.65 -3.45
C LEU A 226 27.92 10.72 -2.41
N ALA A 227 28.11 11.95 -2.87
CA ALA A 227 28.18 13.10 -1.99
C ALA A 227 26.79 13.72 -1.83
N VAL A 228 26.58 14.47 -0.75
CA VAL A 228 25.34 15.22 -0.54
C VAL A 228 25.05 16.17 -1.70
N SER A 229 26.11 16.80 -2.24
CA SER A 229 26.04 17.70 -3.39
C SER A 229 25.61 17.01 -4.69
N THR A 230 25.65 15.69 -4.79
CA THR A 230 25.13 14.96 -5.96
C THR A 230 23.61 15.10 -6.09
N PHE A 231 22.92 15.46 -5.01
CA PHE A 231 21.49 15.71 -5.02
C PHE A 231 21.15 17.14 -5.41
N ASN A 232 22.09 18.08 -5.55
CA ASN A 232 21.77 19.48 -5.84
C ASN A 232 21.46 19.66 -7.33
N GLU A 233 20.38 20.37 -7.66
CA GLU A 233 19.91 20.64 -9.04
C GLU A 233 19.72 19.36 -9.89
N ALA A 234 19.54 18.22 -9.24
CA ALA A 234 19.40 16.93 -9.89
C ALA A 234 17.97 16.74 -10.41
N ALA A 235 17.84 16.25 -11.64
CA ALA A 235 16.54 16.00 -12.24
C ALA A 235 15.76 14.92 -11.48
N MET A 236 14.52 15.24 -11.13
CA MET A 236 13.54 14.37 -10.50
C MET A 236 12.47 13.98 -11.51
N THR A 237 12.10 12.71 -11.54
CA THR A 237 11.05 12.21 -12.45
C THR A 237 10.08 11.35 -11.66
N TRP A 238 8.80 11.74 -11.66
CA TRP A 238 7.73 10.99 -11.02
C TRP A 238 7.19 9.91 -11.96
N TYR A 239 6.71 8.82 -11.36
CA TYR A 239 6.07 7.75 -12.12
C TYR A 239 4.65 8.14 -12.53
N GLY A 240 4.37 7.98 -13.82
CA GLY A 240 3.07 8.27 -14.41
C GLY A 240 2.97 9.65 -15.05
N SER A 241 1.88 9.86 -15.78
CA SER A 241 1.59 11.15 -16.41
C SER A 241 0.97 12.12 -15.40
N ALA A 242 1.15 13.42 -15.67
CA ALA A 242 0.50 14.49 -14.92
C ALA A 242 -1.03 14.34 -14.94
N SER A 243 -1.68 14.74 -13.85
CA SER A 243 -3.14 14.79 -13.71
C SER A 243 -3.87 13.47 -14.03
N THR A 244 -3.16 12.33 -13.93
CA THR A 244 -3.70 11.00 -14.24
C THR A 244 -3.73 10.14 -12.96
N SER A 245 -4.78 9.33 -12.81
CA SER A 245 -4.94 8.43 -11.67
C SER A 245 -4.61 6.99 -12.05
N TYR A 246 -3.78 6.34 -11.23
CA TYR A 246 -3.33 4.97 -11.43
C TYR A 246 -3.63 4.11 -10.21
N ARG A 247 -4.21 2.93 -10.43
CA ARG A 247 -4.43 1.94 -9.35
C ARG A 247 -3.08 1.35 -8.94
N GLN A 248 -2.85 1.32 -7.64
CA GLN A 248 -1.62 0.86 -7.02
C GLN A 248 -1.86 -0.54 -6.42
N ASN A 249 -1.75 -1.57 -7.26
CA ASN A 249 -1.73 -2.94 -6.78
C ASN A 249 -0.39 -3.23 -6.10
N ILE A 250 -0.33 -4.22 -5.21
CA ILE A 250 0.88 -4.46 -4.40
C ILE A 250 1.27 -5.93 -4.42
N ILE A 251 2.58 -6.19 -4.39
CA ILE A 251 3.18 -7.49 -4.08
C ILE A 251 4.09 -7.29 -2.88
N TYR A 252 3.99 -8.16 -1.89
CA TYR A 252 4.71 -8.00 -0.62
C TYR A 252 5.08 -9.34 0.00
N ALA A 253 6.12 -9.32 0.83
CA ALA A 253 6.41 -10.41 1.75
C ALA A 253 5.56 -10.25 3.03
N LYS A 254 5.21 -11.36 3.69
CA LYS A 254 4.34 -11.39 4.87
C LYS A 254 4.73 -10.39 5.99
N GLU A 255 6.02 -10.12 6.15
CA GLU A 255 6.57 -9.32 7.26
C GLU A 255 6.77 -7.82 6.93
N PHE A 256 6.32 -7.34 5.76
CA PHE A 256 6.54 -5.95 5.36
C PHE A 256 5.81 -4.94 6.27
N ALA A 257 4.62 -5.32 6.75
CA ALA A 257 3.77 -4.49 7.60
C ALA A 257 3.10 -5.33 8.69
N THR A 258 2.70 -4.65 9.76
CA THR A 258 1.98 -5.25 10.88
C THR A 258 0.69 -4.49 11.11
N PHE A 259 -0.35 -5.25 11.41
CA PHE A 259 -1.65 -4.76 11.84
C PHE A 259 -1.89 -5.27 13.26
N VAL A 260 -2.34 -4.37 14.14
CA VAL A 260 -2.59 -4.67 15.54
C VAL A 260 -3.96 -4.15 15.94
N THR A 261 -4.66 -4.92 16.75
CA THR A 261 -5.89 -4.48 17.42
C THR A 261 -5.67 -4.47 18.92
N ALA A 262 -6.18 -3.45 19.59
CA ALA A 262 -6.14 -3.35 21.04
C ALA A 262 -7.51 -3.64 21.63
N ASP A 263 -7.51 -4.33 22.77
CA ASP A 263 -8.72 -4.64 23.51
C ASP A 263 -9.23 -3.40 24.23
N LEU A 264 -10.39 -2.89 23.79
CA LEU A 264 -11.09 -1.80 24.46
C LEU A 264 -11.65 -2.26 25.82
N PRO A 265 -11.67 -1.38 26.85
CA PRO A 265 -12.23 -1.69 28.15
C PRO A 265 -13.74 -1.93 28.05
N ILE A 266 -14.24 -2.80 28.92
CA ILE A 266 -15.68 -3.05 29.08
C ILE A 266 -16.21 -1.97 30.04
N MET A 267 -17.25 -1.26 29.61
CA MET A 267 -17.88 -0.21 30.42
C MET A 267 -18.95 -0.83 31.31
N ASP A 268 -18.93 -0.50 32.60
CA ASP A 268 -19.83 -1.07 33.61
C ASP A 268 -21.23 -0.41 33.59
N ASP A 269 -21.32 0.85 33.17
CA ASP A 269 -22.56 1.63 33.05
C ASP A 269 -23.42 1.24 31.82
N ALA A 270 -23.12 0.11 31.17
CA ALA A 270 -23.79 -0.35 29.98
C ALA A 270 -24.86 -1.40 30.32
N ILE A 271 -26.01 -1.37 29.64
CA ILE A 271 -26.98 -2.48 29.68
C ILE A 271 -26.29 -3.77 29.27
N ARG A 272 -25.48 -3.69 28.22
CA ARG A 272 -24.60 -4.78 27.80
C ARG A 272 -23.37 -4.22 27.11
N CYS A 273 -22.20 -4.60 27.60
CA CYS A 273 -20.95 -4.34 26.94
C CYS A 273 -20.18 -5.65 26.81
N VAL A 274 -19.99 -6.12 25.58
CA VAL A 274 -19.31 -7.39 25.30
C VAL A 274 -18.25 -7.21 24.24
N ARG A 275 -17.13 -7.89 24.44
CA ARG A 275 -16.07 -8.00 23.44
C ARG A 275 -16.19 -9.33 22.71
N ARG A 276 -15.97 -9.30 21.40
CA ARG A 276 -15.88 -10.48 20.55
C ARG A 276 -14.63 -10.37 19.71
N VAL A 277 -13.84 -11.44 19.74
CA VAL A 277 -12.67 -11.60 18.88
C VAL A 277 -13.05 -12.59 17.80
N GLN A 278 -13.01 -12.15 16.55
CA GLN A 278 -13.26 -12.99 15.39
C GLN A 278 -12.22 -12.67 14.34
N ASP A 279 -11.61 -13.69 13.75
CA ASP A 279 -10.56 -13.57 12.71
C ASP A 279 -9.38 -12.68 13.14
N GLY A 280 -9.07 -12.67 14.44
CA GLY A 280 -8.01 -11.84 15.03
C GLY A 280 -8.38 -10.36 15.22
N LEU A 281 -9.61 -9.96 14.91
CA LEU A 281 -10.14 -8.61 15.14
C LEU A 281 -10.92 -8.56 16.46
N SER A 282 -10.51 -7.66 17.36
CA SER A 282 -11.22 -7.42 18.62
C SER A 282 -12.24 -6.29 18.46
N ILE A 283 -13.53 -6.63 18.48
CA ILE A 283 -14.64 -5.68 18.36
C ILE A 283 -15.42 -5.66 19.67
N ARG A 284 -15.70 -4.44 20.16
CA ARG A 284 -16.56 -4.21 21.31
C ARG A 284 -17.95 -3.82 20.84
N CYS A 285 -18.96 -4.52 21.34
CA CYS A 285 -20.36 -4.16 21.19
C CYS A 285 -20.86 -3.53 22.50
N TRP A 286 -21.34 -2.29 22.42
CA TRP A 286 -21.89 -1.53 23.53
C TRP A 286 -23.34 -1.19 23.26
N GLN A 287 -24.22 -1.58 24.19
CA GLN A 287 -25.63 -1.28 24.21
C GLN A 287 -26.00 -0.43 25.45
N GLY A 288 -26.80 0.61 25.23
CA GLY A 288 -27.32 1.49 26.29
C GLY A 288 -28.68 2.08 25.91
N SER A 289 -29.48 2.45 26.91
CA SER A 289 -30.81 3.07 26.70
C SER A 289 -30.73 4.59 26.68
N ASP A 290 -31.43 5.22 25.73
CA ASP A 290 -31.75 6.65 25.77
C ASP A 290 -33.17 6.84 26.30
N ILE A 291 -33.27 7.13 27.61
CA ILE A 291 -34.55 7.32 28.30
C ILE A 291 -35.35 8.53 27.82
N ARG A 292 -34.72 9.50 27.13
CA ARG A 292 -35.43 10.71 26.69
C ARG A 292 -36.20 10.48 25.40
N ASN A 293 -35.66 9.64 24.53
CA ASN A 293 -36.21 9.38 23.20
C ASN A 293 -36.85 7.99 23.08
N ASP A 294 -36.84 7.17 24.15
CA ASP A 294 -37.32 5.77 24.15
C ASP A 294 -36.62 4.92 23.07
N GLU A 295 -35.29 5.03 22.99
CA GLU A 295 -34.47 4.32 22.00
C GLU A 295 -33.40 3.45 22.68
N LEU A 296 -33.10 2.31 22.06
CA LEU A 296 -31.96 1.47 22.40
C LEU A 296 -30.80 1.77 21.46
N LEU A 297 -29.72 2.31 22.02
CA LEU A 297 -28.50 2.65 21.30
C LEU A 297 -27.57 1.44 21.25
N LEU A 298 -27.03 1.15 20.06
CA LEU A 298 -26.01 0.13 19.84
C LEU A 298 -24.82 0.69 19.06
N ARG A 299 -23.63 0.49 19.61
CA ARG A 299 -22.35 0.95 19.06
C ARG A 299 -21.37 -0.22 18.94
N LEU A 300 -20.67 -0.27 17.81
CA LEU A 300 -19.58 -1.20 17.55
C LEU A 300 -18.28 -0.40 17.48
N ASP A 301 -17.32 -0.73 18.33
CA ASP A 301 -16.03 -0.06 18.41
C ASP A 301 -14.89 -1.03 18.23
N ILE A 302 -13.83 -0.58 17.55
CA ILE A 302 -12.57 -1.28 17.41
C ILE A 302 -11.43 -0.26 17.48
N LEU A 303 -10.40 -0.59 18.24
CA LEU A 303 -9.16 0.18 18.28
C LEU A 303 -8.10 -0.58 17.51
N TYR A 304 -7.62 0.02 16.42
CA TYR A 304 -6.67 -0.61 15.53
C TYR A 304 -5.51 0.32 15.18
N GLY A 305 -4.39 -0.28 14.80
CA GLY A 305 -3.21 0.43 14.33
C GLY A 305 -2.48 -0.39 13.28
N ASN A 306 -1.78 0.29 12.38
CA ASN A 306 -0.92 -0.33 11.39
C ASN A 306 0.47 0.32 11.41
N LYS A 307 1.48 -0.44 10.99
CA LYS A 307 2.82 0.10 10.75
C LYS A 307 3.50 -0.69 9.65
N VAL A 308 4.11 0.01 8.69
CA VAL A 308 5.03 -0.60 7.73
C VAL A 308 6.40 -0.69 8.41
N LEU A 309 6.90 -1.92 8.58
CA LEU A 309 8.18 -2.19 9.24
C LEU A 309 9.34 -2.17 8.26
N ARG A 310 9.13 -2.73 7.07
CA ARG A 310 10.15 -2.92 6.02
C ARG A 310 9.54 -2.57 4.67
N PRO A 311 9.49 -1.28 4.31
CA PRO A 311 8.90 -0.83 3.04
C PRO A 311 9.61 -1.42 1.81
N GLU A 312 10.87 -1.81 1.93
CA GLU A 312 11.66 -2.48 0.88
C GLU A 312 11.22 -3.90 0.56
N TRP A 313 10.37 -4.51 1.41
CA TRP A 313 9.81 -5.85 1.20
C TRP A 313 8.41 -5.84 0.57
N ALA A 314 8.04 -4.71 -0.01
CA ALA A 314 6.85 -4.58 -0.81
C ALA A 314 7.15 -3.77 -2.07
N CYS A 315 6.40 -4.07 -3.14
CA CYS A 315 6.51 -3.41 -4.42
C CYS A 315 5.11 -3.12 -4.95
N ARG A 316 4.90 -1.89 -5.40
CA ARG A 316 3.71 -1.53 -6.16
C ARG A 316 3.83 -2.06 -7.59
N VAL A 317 2.72 -2.53 -8.12
CA VAL A 317 2.60 -3.04 -9.47
C VAL A 317 1.53 -2.20 -10.15
N ASN A 318 1.94 -1.44 -11.16
CA ASN A 318 1.02 -0.54 -11.83
C ASN A 318 -0.02 -1.28 -12.64
N ASN A 319 -1.20 -0.66 -12.71
CA ASN A 319 -2.10 -0.74 -13.85
C ASN A 319 -2.13 0.63 -14.56
#